data_AF-A0A3E3E9T7-F1
#
_entry.id   AF-A0A3E3E9T7-F1
#
_cell.length_a   1.000
_cell.length_b   1.000
_cell.length_c   1.000
_cell.angle_alpha   90.00
_cell.angle_beta   90.00
_cell.angle_gamma   90.00
#
_symmetry.space_group_name_H-M   'P 1'
#
loop_
_entity.id
_entity.type
_entity.pdbx_description
1 polymer ?
#
loop_
_entity_poly.entity_id
_entity_poly.type
_entity_poly.pdbx_seq_one_letter_code
_entity_poly.pdbx_strand_id
1 'polypeptide(L)'
;MAVSYKKLWKLLIDKDMKMKELEEQAKVSHYTVSKMYRGENVTIDILERICKTLDCSLDDIVEFVPDEKKQISPAEKAEESLHYESATMKHKN
;
A
#
# COMPACT_ATOMS: atom_id res chain seq x y z
N MET A 1 11.63 5.65 3.57
CA MET A 1 10.70 5.58 2.43
C MET A 1 9.89 4.30 2.57
N ALA A 2 8.57 4.39 2.43
CA ALA A 2 7.64 3.28 2.50
C ALA A 2 7.17 2.87 1.09
N VAL A 3 6.79 1.60 0.94
CA VAL A 3 6.20 1.09 -0.30
C VAL A 3 4.69 1.34 -0.28
N SER A 4 4.16 1.86 -1.38
CA SER A 4 2.72 2.03 -1.61
C SER A 4 2.29 1.21 -2.83
N TYR A 5 1.18 0.50 -2.67
CA TYR A 5 0.55 -0.30 -3.72
C TYR A 5 -0.75 0.34 -4.23
N LYS A 6 -0.96 1.65 -3.99
CA LYS A 6 -2.16 2.36 -4.44
C LYS A 6 -2.32 2.32 -5.96
N LYS A 7 -1.21 2.34 -6.70
CA LYS A 7 -1.23 2.24 -8.16
C LYS A 7 -1.82 0.89 -8.60
N LEU A 8 -1.42 -0.22 -7.96
CA LEU A 8 -2.01 -1.54 -8.19
C LEU A 8 -3.53 -1.54 -8.00
N TRP A 9 -4.03 -0.96 -6.91
CA TRP A 9 -5.47 -0.93 -6.63
C TRP A 9 -6.27 -0.13 -7.67
N LYS A 10 -5.71 0.98 -8.15
CA LYS A 10 -6.29 1.76 -9.24
C LYS A 10 -6.30 0.96 -10.54
N LEU A 11 -5.18 0.32 -10.87
CA LEU A 11 -5.06 -0.50 -12.06
C LEU A 11 -6.09 -1.66 -12.10
N LEU A 12 -6.37 -2.28 -10.96
CA LEU A 12 -7.41 -3.31 -10.86
C LEU A 12 -8.80 -2.76 -11.16
N ILE A 13 -9.12 -1.55 -10.68
CA ILE A 13 -10.39 -0.87 -10.99
C ILE A 13 -10.47 -0.55 -12.48
N ASP A 14 -9.39 -0.03 -13.06
CA ASP A 14 -9.34 0.32 -14.48
C ASP A 14 -9.50 -0.91 -15.39
N LYS A 15 -9.12 -2.10 -14.90
CA LYS A 15 -9.26 -3.39 -15.59
C LYS A 15 -10.54 -4.16 -15.22
N ASP A 16 -11.42 -3.59 -14.41
CA ASP A 16 -12.62 -4.27 -13.86
C ASP A 16 -12.29 -5.64 -13.23
N MET A 17 -11.14 -5.74 -12.54
CA MET A 17 -10.65 -6.97 -11.92
C MET A 17 -10.79 -6.92 -10.40
N LYS A 18 -11.30 -7.99 -9.80
CA LYS A 18 -11.42 -8.11 -8.35
C LYS A 18 -10.12 -8.60 -7.71
N MET A 19 -9.89 -8.21 -6.45
CA MET A 19 -8.70 -8.64 -5.70
C MET A 19 -8.54 -10.17 -5.64
N LYS A 20 -9.66 -10.88 -5.44
CA LYS A 20 -9.68 -12.35 -5.41
C LYS A 20 -9.22 -12.97 -6.73
N GLU A 21 -9.58 -12.34 -7.86
CA GLU A 21 -9.14 -12.80 -9.18
C GLU A 21 -7.64 -12.57 -9.36
N LEU A 22 -7.10 -11.45 -8.86
CA LEU A 22 -5.66 -11.22 -8.83
C LEU A 22 -4.93 -12.28 -7.99
N GLU A 23 -5.42 -12.59 -6.78
CA GLU A 23 -4.83 -13.63 -5.91
C GLU A 23 -4.75 -14.98 -6.63
N GLU A 24 -5.83 -15.39 -7.28
CA GLU A 24 -5.93 -16.65 -8.02
C GLU A 24 -5.02 -16.65 -9.26
N GLN A 25 -5.07 -15.61 -10.09
CA GLN A 25 -4.35 -15.56 -11.36
C GLN A 25 -2.83 -15.34 -11.18
N ALA A 26 -2.43 -14.48 -10.24
CA ALA A 26 -1.01 -14.23 -9.94
C ALA A 26 -0.41 -15.28 -8.96
N LYS A 27 -1.23 -16.22 -8.47
CA LYS A 27 -0.87 -17.21 -7.45
C LYS A 27 -0.30 -16.56 -6.19
N VAL A 28 -0.88 -15.45 -5.79
CA VAL A 28 -0.46 -14.66 -4.62
C VAL A 28 -1.35 -15.03 -3.44
N SER A 29 -0.74 -15.35 -2.31
CA SER A 29 -1.51 -15.70 -1.12
C SER A 29 -2.21 -14.48 -0.54
N HIS A 30 -3.37 -14.71 0.08
CA HIS A 30 -4.11 -13.67 0.79
C HIS A 30 -3.27 -12.93 1.86
N TYR A 31 -2.36 -13.65 2.53
CA TYR A 31 -1.41 -13.04 3.46
C TYR A 31 -0.50 -12.01 2.78
N THR A 32 -0.03 -12.31 1.57
CA THR A 32 0.82 -11.41 0.78
C THR A 32 0.05 -10.18 0.33
N VAL A 33 -1.20 -10.34 -0.12
CA VAL A 33 -2.07 -9.20 -0.43
C VAL A 33 -2.32 -8.34 0.82
N SER A 34 -2.53 -8.97 1.97
CA SER A 34 -2.68 -8.25 3.26
C SER A 34 -1.42 -7.43 3.61
N LYS A 35 -0.22 -7.92 3.28
CA LYS A 35 1.02 -7.14 3.41
C LYS A 35 1.00 -5.90 2.51
N MET A 36 0.55 -6.03 1.27
CA MET A 36 0.44 -4.90 0.35
C MET A 36 -0.54 -3.84 0.85
N TYR A 37 -1.66 -4.24 1.44
CA TYR A 37 -2.59 -3.29 2.08
C TYR A 37 -1.94 -2.48 3.21
N ARG A 38 -1.02 -3.10 3.97
CA ARG A 38 -0.27 -2.44 5.05
C ARG A 38 0.98 -1.70 4.58
N GLY A 39 1.25 -1.67 3.27
CA GLY A 39 2.45 -1.05 2.71
C GLY A 39 3.74 -1.77 3.12
N GLU A 40 3.67 -3.07 3.41
CA GLU A 40 4.85 -3.88 3.72
C GLU A 40 5.56 -4.34 2.45
N ASN A 41 6.86 -4.64 2.58
CA ASN A 41 7.65 -5.19 1.48
C ASN A 41 7.18 -6.60 1.11
N VAL A 42 7.13 -6.85 -0.20
CA VAL A 42 6.98 -8.18 -0.77
C VAL A 42 8.19 -8.48 -1.67
N THR A 43 8.34 -9.73 -2.10
CA THR A 43 9.47 -10.11 -2.95
C THR A 43 9.27 -9.63 -4.40
N ILE A 44 10.37 -9.43 -5.13
CA ILE A 44 10.32 -9.09 -6.55
C ILE A 44 9.59 -10.17 -7.38
N ASP A 45 9.75 -11.46 -7.04
CA ASP A 45 9.02 -12.56 -7.68
C ASP A 45 7.48 -12.39 -7.61
N ILE A 46 6.97 -11.92 -6.47
CA ILE A 46 5.53 -11.63 -6.32
C ILE A 46 5.13 -10.49 -7.25
N LEU A 47 5.92 -9.42 -7.31
CA LEU A 47 5.64 -8.27 -8.16
C LEU A 47 5.72 -8.63 -9.65
N GLU A 48 6.70 -9.45 -10.04
CA GLU A 48 6.84 -9.96 -11.41
C GLU A 48 5.61 -10.77 -11.83
N ARG A 49 5.10 -11.65 -10.96
CA ARG A 49 3.88 -12.43 -11.24
C ARG A 49 2.66 -11.53 -11.43
N ILE A 50 2.50 -10.52 -10.59
CA ILE A 50 1.43 -9.53 -10.74
C ILE A 50 1.57 -8.77 -12.06
N CYS A 51 2.78 -8.31 -12.40
CA CYS A 51 3.07 -7.62 -13.66
C CYS A 51 2.69 -8.49 -14.87
N LYS A 52 3.06 -9.78 -14.86
CA LYS A 52 2.69 -10.75 -15.90
C LYS A 52 1.19 -10.99 -15.98
N THR A 53 0.50 -11.10 -14.85
CA THR A 53 -0.95 -11.31 -14.81
C THR A 53 -1.72 -10.10 -15.34
N LEU A 54 -1.26 -8.90 -15.04
CA LEU A 54 -1.93 -7.66 -15.41
C LEU A 54 -1.45 -7.05 -16.73
N ASP A 55 -0.41 -7.63 -17.34
CA ASP A 55 0.31 -7.08 -18.50
C ASP A 55 0.72 -5.62 -18.27
N CYS A 56 1.54 -5.39 -17.25
CA CYS A 56 2.00 -4.06 -16.84
C CYS A 56 3.45 -4.09 -16.31
N SER A 57 3.98 -2.92 -15.98
CA SER A 57 5.31 -2.74 -15.42
C SER A 57 5.28 -2.49 -13.90
N LEU A 58 6.45 -2.57 -13.25
CA LEU A 58 6.56 -2.28 -11.81
C LEU A 58 6.10 -0.87 -11.44
N ASP A 59 6.32 0.12 -12.31
CA ASP A 59 5.90 1.51 -12.05
C ASP A 59 4.37 1.66 -12.05
N ASP A 60 3.65 0.76 -12.71
CA ASP A 60 2.18 0.76 -12.75
C ASP A 60 1.55 0.22 -11.46
N ILE A 61 2.33 -0.47 -10.62
CA ILE A 61 1.80 -1.18 -9.45
C ILE A 61 2.41 -0.72 -8.11
N VAL A 62 3.64 -0.19 -8.13
CA VAL A 62 4.37 0.23 -6.93
C VAL A 62 4.84 1.68 -7.04
N GLU A 63 4.81 2.39 -5.92
CA GLU A 63 5.48 3.68 -5.76
C GLU A 63 6.19 3.71 -4.39
N PHE A 64 7.30 4.43 -4.30
CA PHE A 64 7.97 4.71 -3.02
C PHE A 64 7.58 6.09 -2.52
N VAL A 65 7.11 6.17 -1.27
CA VAL A 65 6.67 7.41 -0.63
C VAL A 65 7.50 7.71 0.62
N PRO A 66 7.58 8.97 1.09
CA PRO A 66 8.17 9.28 2.40
C PRO A 66 7.47 8.51 3.53
N ASP A 67 8.19 8.18 4.61
CA ASP A 67 7.68 7.33 5.70
C ASP A 67 6.48 7.94 6.43
N GLU A 68 6.39 9.26 6.49
CA GLU A 68 5.27 10.03 7.05
C GLU A 68 3.94 9.82 6.29
N LYS A 69 3.99 9.29 5.06
CA LYS A 69 2.81 8.99 4.23
C LYS A 69 2.48 7.51 4.17
N LYS A 70 2.92 6.71 5.15
CA LYS A 70 2.42 5.34 5.27
C LYS A 70 0.89 5.41 5.33
N GLN A 71 0.20 4.51 4.64
CA GLN A 71 -1.26 4.40 4.79
C GLN A 71 -1.55 3.87 6.19
N ILE A 72 -1.53 4.77 7.14
CA ILE A 72 -2.04 4.55 8.49
C ILE A 72 -3.54 4.36 8.32
N SER A 73 -4.00 3.22 8.82
CA SER A 73 -5.42 2.92 8.93
C SER A 73 -6.13 4.07 9.68
N PRO A 74 -7.45 4.26 9.52
CA PRO A 74 -8.17 5.34 10.23
C PRO A 74 -7.91 5.38 11.75
N ALA A 75 -7.55 4.25 12.35
CA ALA A 75 -7.22 4.12 13.76
C ALA A 75 -5.89 4.81 14.15
N GLU A 76 -4.86 4.73 13.31
CA GLU A 76 -3.53 5.24 13.63
C GLU A 76 -3.41 6.76 13.38
N LYS A 77 -4.24 7.32 12.48
CA LYS A 77 -4.35 8.78 12.30
C LYS A 77 -4.84 9.51 13.57
N ALA A 78 -5.63 8.83 14.41
CA ALA A 78 -6.13 9.41 15.65
C ALA A 78 -5.00 9.60 16.67
N GLU A 79 -4.03 8.68 16.72
CA GLU A 79 -2.89 8.73 17.64
C GLU A 79 -1.86 9.80 17.23
N GLU A 80 -1.61 9.97 15.93
CA GLU A 80 -0.67 10.98 15.43
C GLU A 80 -1.20 12.42 15.60
N SER A 81 -2.51 12.62 15.43
CA SER A 81 -3.15 13.93 15.65
C SER A 81 -3.06 14.38 17.12
N LEU A 82 -3.20 13.44 18.07
CA LEU A 82 -3.03 13.69 19.51
C LEU A 82 -1.57 14.03 19.88
N HIS A 83 -0.59 13.47 19.17
CA HIS A 83 0.82 13.77 19.40
C HIS A 83 1.21 15.18 18.89
N TYR A 84 0.66 15.63 17.76
CA TYR A 84 0.92 16.96 17.22
C TYR A 84 0.28 18.08 18.07
N GLU A 85 -0.94 17.87 18.57
CA GLU A 85 -1.62 18.82 19.45
C GLU A 85 -0.93 18.97 20.81
N SER A 86 -0.38 17.89 21.36
CA SER A 86 0.38 17.93 22.62
C SER A 86 1.77 18.58 22.48
N ALA A 87 2.39 18.51 21.29
CA ALA A 87 3.67 19.14 21.00
C ALA A 87 3.57 20.68 20.86
N THR A 88 2.48 21.19 20.30
CA THR A 88 2.29 22.63 20.03
C THR A 88 1.88 23.46 21.27
N MET A 89 1.36 22.82 22.33
CA MET A 89 1.00 23.50 23.58
C MET A 89 2.20 23.85 24.49
N LYS A 90 3.41 23.33 24.24
CA LYS A 90 4.60 23.60 25.09
C LYS A 90 5.38 24.89 24.72
N HIS A 91 4.90 25.68 23.76
CA HIS A 91 5.57 26.93 23.33
C HIS A 91 4.71 28.19 23.52
N LYS A 92 3.69 28.12 24.38
CA LYS A 92 2.78 29.26 24.65
C LYS A 92 2.73 29.70 26.11
N ASN A 93 3.83 29.52 26.85
CA ASN A 93 4.11 30.21 28.11
C ASN A 93 5.24 31.21 27.92
#